data_AF-A0A7Y6NIU0-F1
#
_entry.id   AF-A0A7Y6NIU0-F1
#
_cell.length_a   1.000
_cell.length_b   1.000
_cell.length_c   1.000
_cell.angle_alpha   90.00
_cell.angle_beta   90.00
_cell.angle_gamma   90.00
#
_symmetry.space_group_name_H-M   'P 1'
#
loop_
_entity.id
_entity.type
_entity.pdbx_description
1 polymer ?
#
loop_
_entity_poly.entity_id
_entity_poly.type
_entity_poly.pdbx_seq_one_letter_code
_entity_poly.pdbx_strand_id
1 'polypeptide(L)'
;MHKGQIRRVNLSLHLTPEQSHADLRAMQQLQQWHQSVGQSDNVDDSNMTIRAFHRDVYLAGLQLFLMDPARCHHVAESLGRDNLSFETLLEELQPQQQMQPQADESSVQLAELQKIREEIAALRPLMEQQKLALQQLRLTAKSSSPAAAERDNVEVSKVDAPLEKMQKIRQKGIF
;
A
#
# COMPACT_ATOMS: atom_id res chain seq x y z
N MET A 1 0.31 -18.23 -46.90
CA MET A 1 1.27 -17.64 -45.95
C MET A 1 0.88 -16.19 -45.74
N HIS A 2 0.18 -15.86 -44.66
CA HIS A 2 -0.19 -14.47 -44.39
C HIS A 2 1.06 -13.72 -43.93
N LYS A 3 1.54 -12.76 -44.73
CA LYS A 3 2.59 -11.82 -44.33
C LYS A 3 2.07 -11.07 -43.11
N GLY A 4 2.56 -11.44 -41.92
CA GLY A 4 2.14 -10.82 -40.66
C GLY A 4 2.43 -9.33 -40.70
N GLN A 5 1.39 -8.52 -40.77
CA GLN A 5 1.50 -7.08 -40.74
C GLN A 5 2.04 -6.67 -39.37
N ILE A 6 3.17 -5.98 -39.33
CA ILE A 6 3.75 -5.48 -38.07
C ILE A 6 2.73 -4.51 -37.45
N ARG A 7 2.26 -4.80 -36.24
CA ARG A 7 1.36 -3.93 -35.48
C ARG A 7 2.18 -3.14 -34.48
N ARG A 8 2.11 -1.81 -34.57
CA ARG A 8 2.75 -0.90 -33.61
C ARG A 8 1.78 -0.60 -32.47
N VAL A 9 2.24 -0.81 -31.25
CA VAL A 9 1.58 -0.36 -30.03
C VAL A 9 2.35 0.86 -29.52
N ASN A 10 1.64 1.92 -29.11
CA ASN A 10 2.26 3.14 -28.57
C ASN A 10 1.86 3.26 -27.10
N LEU A 11 2.84 3.14 -26.21
CA LEU A 11 2.68 3.26 -24.77
C LEU A 11 3.71 4.26 -24.26
N SER A 12 3.27 5.21 -23.44
CA SER A 12 4.14 6.12 -22.71
C SER A 12 4.19 5.71 -21.24
N LEU A 13 5.40 5.59 -20.70
CA LEU A 13 5.66 5.36 -19.28
C LEU A 13 6.12 6.68 -18.66
N HIS A 14 5.56 7.02 -17.50
CA HIS A 14 6.02 8.13 -16.68
C HIS A 14 6.79 7.58 -15.50
N LEU A 15 7.95 8.18 -15.22
CA LEU A 15 8.80 7.84 -14.08
C LEU A 15 8.78 9.01 -13.09
N THR A 16 8.91 8.69 -11.80
CA THR A 16 8.85 9.62 -10.67
C THR A 16 10.16 9.59 -9.87
N PRO A 17 11.25 10.15 -10.42
CA PRO A 17 12.60 10.03 -9.84
C PRO A 17 12.74 10.63 -8.45
N GLU A 18 11.93 11.63 -8.10
CA GLU A 18 11.91 12.26 -6.78
C GLU A 18 11.29 11.37 -5.70
N GLN A 19 10.51 10.36 -6.10
CA GLN A 19 9.72 9.51 -5.21
C GLN A 19 10.20 8.04 -5.22
N SER A 20 10.90 7.63 -6.27
CA SER A 20 11.36 6.26 -6.46
C SER A 20 12.83 6.23 -6.88
N HIS A 21 13.64 5.58 -6.04
CA HIS A 21 15.05 5.31 -6.36
C HIS A 21 15.19 4.40 -7.60
N ALA A 22 14.26 3.46 -7.80
CA ALA A 22 14.24 2.62 -8.99
C ALA A 22 14.00 3.46 -10.25
N ASP A 23 13.06 4.41 -10.19
CA ASP A 23 12.77 5.32 -11.30
C ASP A 23 13.95 6.24 -11.61
N LEU A 24 14.56 6.83 -10.57
CA LEU A 24 15.75 7.67 -10.71
C LEU A 24 16.88 6.89 -11.42
N ARG A 25 17.16 5.67 -10.95
CA ARG A 25 18.21 4.85 -11.54
C ARG A 25 17.86 4.41 -12.96
N ALA A 26 16.60 4.03 -13.22
CA ALA A 26 16.13 3.69 -14.56
C ALA A 26 16.38 4.85 -15.53
N MET A 27 16.00 6.08 -15.16
CA MET A 27 16.25 7.26 -15.99
C MET A 27 17.74 7.46 -16.27
N GLN A 28 18.60 7.38 -15.25
CA GLN A 28 20.04 7.58 -15.40
C GLN A 28 20.66 6.53 -16.34
N GLN A 29 20.31 5.25 -16.16
CA GLN A 29 20.81 4.16 -16.99
C GLN A 29 20.32 4.28 -18.43
N LEU A 30 19.04 4.60 -18.64
CA LEU A 30 18.48 4.83 -19.98
C LEU A 30 19.13 6.02 -20.68
N GLN A 31 19.39 7.11 -19.96
CA GLN A 31 20.06 8.29 -20.51
C GLN A 31 21.51 7.98 -20.91
N GLN A 32 22.27 7.31 -20.04
CA GLN A 32 23.65 6.89 -20.32
C GLN A 32 23.71 5.94 -21.51
N TRP A 33 22.81 4.96 -21.55
CA TRP A 33 22.73 4.01 -22.65
C TRP A 33 22.39 4.70 -23.97
N HIS A 34 21.38 5.56 -24.00
CA HIS A 34 20.99 6.29 -25.22
C HIS A 34 22.13 7.16 -25.76
N GLN A 35 22.88 7.83 -24.88
CA GLN A 35 24.08 8.59 -25.27
C GLN A 35 25.15 7.69 -25.91
N SER A 36 25.36 6.48 -25.37
CA SER A 36 26.33 5.52 -25.92
C SER A 36 25.92 5.00 -27.31
N VAL A 37 24.63 4.77 -27.53
CA VAL A 37 24.10 4.28 -28.82
C VAL A 37 24.08 5.39 -29.87
N GLY A 38 23.84 6.63 -29.45
CA GLY A 38 23.83 7.81 -30.33
C GLY A 38 25.20 8.24 -30.85
N GLN A 39 26.29 7.65 -30.35
CA GLN A 39 27.66 7.91 -30.84
C GLN A 39 28.03 7.10 -32.10
N SER A 40 27.14 6.23 -32.60
CA SER A 40 27.39 5.48 -33.83
C SER A 40 27.24 6.33 -35.09
N ASP A 41 28.06 6.07 -36.11
CA ASP A 41 28.05 6.82 -37.38
C ASP A 41 26.74 6.70 -38.20
N ASN A 42 25.90 5.69 -37.93
CA ASN A 42 24.65 5.46 -38.66
C ASN A 42 23.41 5.59 -37.76
N VAL A 43 22.63 6.66 -37.99
CA VAL A 43 21.41 6.98 -37.24
C VAL A 43 20.32 5.91 -37.38
N ASP A 44 20.20 5.26 -38.55
CA ASP A 44 19.18 4.23 -38.76
C ASP A 44 19.45 2.97 -37.94
N ASP A 45 20.73 2.59 -37.82
CA ASP A 45 21.16 1.46 -37.00
C ASP A 45 20.94 1.75 -35.51
N SER A 46 21.26 2.96 -35.03
CA SER A 46 20.96 3.39 -33.66
C SER A 46 19.47 3.25 -33.35
N ASN A 47 18.60 3.72 -34.26
CA ASN A 47 17.15 3.66 -34.10
C ASN A 47 16.61 2.22 -34.09
N MET A 48 17.23 1.31 -34.83
CA MET A 48 16.86 -0.11 -34.77
C MET A 48 17.29 -0.74 -33.44
N THR A 49 18.50 -0.43 -32.95
CA THR A 49 18.99 -0.90 -31.65
C THR A 49 18.15 -0.37 -30.50
N ILE A 50 17.76 0.91 -30.52
CA ILE A 50 16.82 1.52 -29.54
C ILE A 50 15.49 0.78 -29.53
N ARG A 51 14.92 0.49 -30.70
CA ARG A 51 13.65 -0.24 -30.79
C ARG A 51 13.76 -1.69 -30.30
N ALA A 52 14.84 -2.38 -30.64
CA ALA A 52 15.09 -3.75 -30.19
C ALA A 52 15.24 -3.80 -28.67
N PHE A 53 16.04 -2.91 -28.09
CA PHE A 53 16.22 -2.79 -26.64
C PHE A 53 14.88 -2.61 -25.91
N HIS A 54 14.07 -1.63 -26.28
CA HIS A 54 12.78 -1.41 -25.63
C HIS A 54 11.86 -2.61 -25.79
N ARG A 55 11.79 -3.19 -27.00
CA ARG A 55 10.97 -4.39 -27.25
C ARG A 55 11.35 -5.51 -26.29
N ASP A 56 12.63 -5.78 -26.09
CA ASP A 56 13.07 -6.90 -25.27
C ASP A 56 12.79 -6.65 -23.78
N VAL A 57 13.01 -5.42 -23.29
CA VAL A 57 12.65 -5.02 -21.92
C VAL A 57 11.15 -5.18 -21.67
N TYR A 58 10.30 -4.71 -22.60
CA TYR A 58 8.85 -4.85 -22.48
C TYR A 58 8.39 -6.31 -22.50
N LEU A 59 8.92 -7.13 -23.40
CA LEU A 59 8.55 -8.54 -23.49
C LEU A 59 8.97 -9.33 -22.25
N ALA A 60 10.19 -9.09 -21.75
CA ALA A 60 10.69 -9.73 -20.54
C ALA A 60 9.86 -9.33 -19.31
N GLY A 61 9.62 -8.03 -19.11
CA GLY A 61 8.81 -7.52 -18.01
C GLY A 61 7.36 -8.02 -18.05
N LEU A 62 6.74 -8.01 -19.24
CA LEU A 62 5.38 -8.53 -19.41
C LEU A 62 5.31 -10.03 -19.11
N GLN A 63 6.26 -10.82 -19.59
CA GLN A 63 6.29 -12.25 -19.30
C GLN A 63 6.45 -12.51 -17.80
N LEU A 64 7.33 -11.78 -17.12
CA LEU A 64 7.49 -11.90 -15.67
C LEU A 64 6.22 -11.51 -14.92
N PHE A 65 5.56 -10.42 -15.31
CA PHE A 65 4.28 -9.99 -14.75
C PHE A 65 3.18 -11.03 -14.92
N LEU A 66 3.09 -11.69 -16.09
CA LEU A 66 2.11 -12.74 -16.34
C LEU A 66 2.36 -14.02 -15.54
N MET A 67 3.62 -14.30 -15.17
CA MET A 67 3.97 -15.45 -14.33
C MET A 67 3.69 -15.20 -12.85
N ASP A 68 4.14 -14.05 -12.33
CA ASP A 68 3.96 -13.65 -10.93
C ASP A 68 4.09 -12.12 -10.81
N PRO A 69 2.96 -11.39 -10.64
CA PRO A 69 2.97 -9.93 -10.52
C PRO A 69 3.79 -9.42 -9.33
N ALA A 70 3.82 -10.15 -8.20
CA ALA A 70 4.54 -9.74 -7.01
C ALA A 70 6.05 -9.82 -7.24
N ARG A 71 6.53 -10.89 -7.91
CA ARG A 71 7.94 -10.99 -8.31
C ARG A 71 8.32 -9.93 -9.34
N CYS A 72 7.45 -9.65 -10.31
CA CYS A 72 7.72 -8.59 -11.28
C CYS A 72 7.92 -7.22 -10.60
N HIS A 73 7.03 -6.89 -9.65
CA HIS A 73 7.18 -5.67 -8.86
C HIS A 73 8.46 -5.69 -8.03
N HIS A 74 8.78 -6.81 -7.37
CA HIS A 74 10.03 -6.95 -6.61
C HIS A 74 11.28 -6.74 -7.48
N VAL A 75 11.34 -7.31 -8.70
CA VAL A 75 12.44 -7.06 -9.65
C VAL A 75 12.52 -5.58 -10.00
N ALA A 76 11.39 -4.92 -10.27
CA ALA A 76 11.37 -3.49 -10.59
C ALA A 76 11.94 -2.65 -9.44
N GLU A 77 11.52 -2.91 -8.19
CA GLU A 77 12.02 -2.21 -7.00
C GLU A 77 13.50 -2.49 -6.73
N SER A 78 13.98 -3.70 -7.02
CA SER A 78 15.38 -4.07 -6.83
C SER A 78 16.35 -3.20 -7.63
N LEU A 79 15.88 -2.60 -8.73
CA LEU A 79 16.65 -1.65 -9.52
C LEU A 79 17.13 -0.46 -8.67
N GLY A 80 16.36 -0.03 -7.67
CA GLY A 80 16.73 1.10 -6.81
C GLY A 80 17.88 0.81 -5.83
N ARG A 81 18.33 -0.44 -5.69
CA ARG A 81 19.31 -0.84 -4.67
C ARG A 81 20.76 -0.69 -5.15
N ASP A 82 21.62 -0.12 -4.33
CA ASP A 82 23.05 -0.06 -4.62
C ASP A 82 23.68 -1.47 -4.58
N ASN A 83 24.54 -1.78 -5.57
CA ASN A 83 25.33 -3.02 -5.65
C ASN A 83 24.53 -4.36 -5.72
N LEU A 84 23.34 -4.37 -6.31
CA LEU A 84 22.62 -5.62 -6.57
C LEU A 84 23.40 -6.50 -7.56
N SER A 85 23.78 -7.71 -7.11
CA SER A 85 24.37 -8.73 -7.97
C SER A 85 23.29 -9.60 -8.62
N PHE A 86 23.61 -10.20 -9.76
CA PHE A 86 22.71 -11.13 -10.43
C PHE A 86 22.39 -12.35 -9.56
N GLU A 87 23.38 -12.87 -8.84
CA GLU A 87 23.23 -14.02 -7.94
C GLU A 87 22.24 -13.71 -6.81
N THR A 88 22.42 -12.56 -6.15
CA THR A 88 21.54 -12.11 -5.06
C THR A 88 20.10 -11.91 -5.55
N LEU A 89 19.90 -11.29 -6.72
CA LEU A 89 18.57 -11.14 -7.28
C LEU A 89 17.92 -12.50 -7.58
N LEU A 90 18.69 -13.46 -8.07
CA LEU A 90 18.18 -14.78 -8.42
C LEU A 90 17.80 -15.59 -7.18
N GLU A 91 18.60 -15.51 -6.10
CA GLU A 91 18.27 -16.06 -4.78
C GLU A 91 16.94 -15.50 -4.24
N GLU A 92 16.74 -14.18 -4.34
CA GLU A 92 15.50 -13.51 -3.91
C GLU A 92 14.27 -13.92 -4.73
N LEU A 93 14.46 -14.26 -6.00
CA LEU A 93 13.39 -14.69 -6.91
C LEU A 93 13.07 -16.17 -6.84
N GLN A 94 13.92 -16.97 -6.17
CA GLN A 94 13.59 -18.36 -5.92
C GLN A 94 12.31 -18.42 -5.08
N PRO A 95 11.38 -19.34 -5.38
CA PRO A 95 10.27 -19.59 -4.49
C PRO A 95 10.86 -19.94 -3.12
N GLN A 96 10.75 -19.01 -2.17
CA GLN A 96 10.99 -19.32 -0.78
C GLN A 96 10.00 -20.42 -0.44
N GLN A 97 10.47 -21.67 -0.43
CA GLN A 97 9.83 -22.69 0.36
C GLN A 97 9.75 -22.07 1.75
N GLN A 98 8.53 -21.82 2.23
CA GLN A 98 8.26 -21.36 3.57
C GLN A 98 8.82 -22.37 4.56
N MET A 99 10.13 -22.29 4.79
CA MET A 99 10.85 -22.95 5.85
C MET A 99 11.73 -21.87 6.47
N GLN A 100 11.11 -20.84 7.03
CA GLN A 100 11.71 -20.13 8.14
C GLN A 100 10.67 -19.79 9.22
N PRO A 101 11.08 -19.87 10.50
CA PRO A 101 10.21 -19.82 11.66
C PRO A 101 9.79 -18.38 11.98
N GLN A 102 8.77 -17.85 11.32
CA GLN A 102 8.01 -16.69 11.83
C GLN A 102 6.86 -17.11 12.76
N ALA A 103 6.87 -18.37 13.22
CA ALA A 103 5.83 -18.93 14.06
C ALA A 103 5.65 -18.18 15.38
N ASP A 104 6.62 -17.41 15.89
CA ASP A 104 6.42 -16.68 17.16
C ASP A 104 5.68 -15.34 16.97
N GLU A 105 6.17 -14.40 16.16
CA GLU A 105 5.51 -13.09 16.00
C GLU A 105 4.13 -13.20 15.34
N SER A 106 4.00 -14.03 14.31
CA SER A 106 2.72 -14.22 13.62
C SER A 106 1.71 -15.03 14.44
N SER A 107 2.16 -15.99 15.27
CA SER A 107 1.25 -16.69 16.18
C SER A 107 0.83 -15.83 17.36
N VAL A 108 1.71 -14.98 17.87
CA VAL A 108 1.38 -14.02 18.93
C VAL A 108 0.36 -13.01 18.40
N GLN A 109 0.55 -12.46 17.20
CA GLN A 109 -0.43 -11.58 16.56
C GLN A 109 -1.76 -12.29 16.26
N LEU A 110 -1.73 -13.56 15.81
CA LEU A 110 -2.94 -14.35 15.60
C LEU A 110 -3.67 -14.68 16.90
N ALA A 111 -2.95 -15.01 17.97
CA ALA A 111 -3.50 -15.27 19.30
C ALA A 111 -4.10 -13.99 19.91
N GLU A 112 -3.44 -12.84 19.72
CA GLU A 112 -3.95 -11.54 20.17
C GLU A 112 -5.23 -11.15 19.40
N LEU A 113 -5.29 -11.38 18.08
CA LEU A 113 -6.50 -11.18 17.30
C LEU A 113 -7.64 -12.14 17.68
N GLN A 114 -7.33 -13.39 18.02
CA GLN A 114 -8.33 -14.35 18.52
C GLN A 114 -8.89 -13.90 19.86
N LYS A 115 -8.03 -13.46 20.78
CA LYS A 115 -8.43 -12.92 22.08
C LYS A 115 -9.32 -11.67 21.93
N ILE A 116 -8.95 -10.74 21.05
CA ILE A 116 -9.77 -9.55 20.76
C ILE A 116 -11.14 -9.96 20.20
N ARG A 117 -11.21 -10.98 19.34
CA ARG A 117 -12.49 -11.48 18.80
C ARG A 117 -13.37 -12.10 19.88
N GLU A 118 -12.79 -12.85 20.82
CA GLU A 118 -13.50 -13.43 21.95
C GLU A 118 -14.03 -12.36 22.91
N GLU A 119 -13.23 -11.33 23.22
CA GLU A 119 -13.64 -10.19 24.05
C GLU A 119 -14.81 -9.43 23.39
N ILE A 120 -14.74 -9.18 22.07
CA ILE A 120 -15.84 -8.55 21.34
C ILE A 120 -17.10 -9.44 21.36
N ALA A 121 -16.94 -10.76 21.20
CA ALA A 121 -18.06 -11.69 21.26
C ALA A 121 -18.73 -11.70 22.65
N ALA A 122 -17.95 -11.59 23.73
CA ALA A 122 -18.45 -11.50 25.10
C ALA A 122 -19.13 -10.16 25.41
N LEU A 123 -18.66 -9.05 24.82
CA LEU A 123 -19.22 -7.71 25.05
C LEU A 123 -20.52 -7.45 24.27
N ARG A 124 -20.72 -8.10 23.12
CA ARG A 124 -21.95 -7.96 22.30
C ARG A 124 -23.27 -8.23 23.06
N PRO A 125 -23.43 -9.34 23.79
CA PRO A 125 -24.69 -9.61 24.50
C PRO A 125 -24.95 -8.59 25.62
N LEU A 126 -23.91 -8.08 26.29
CA LEU A 126 -24.05 -7.05 27.33
C LEU A 126 -24.52 -5.71 26.74
N MET A 127 -23.96 -5.33 25.59
CA MET A 127 -24.41 -4.16 24.82
C MET A 127 -25.88 -4.29 24.40
N GLU A 128 -26.29 -5.47 23.94
CA GLU A 128 -27.67 -5.73 23.54
C GLU A 128 -28.63 -5.69 24.73
N GLN A 129 -28.22 -6.23 25.88
CA GLN A 129 -28.98 -6.16 27.13
C GLN A 129 -29.13 -4.72 27.63
N GLN A 130 -28.06 -3.90 27.57
CA GLN A 130 -28.14 -2.48 27.94
C GLN A 130 -29.07 -1.71 27.01
N LYS A 131 -29.05 -2.01 25.71
CA LYS A 131 -29.95 -1.40 24.72
C LYS A 131 -31.42 -1.71 25.01
N LEU A 132 -31.73 -2.96 25.36
CA LEU A 132 -33.08 -3.38 25.74
C LEU A 132 -33.53 -2.72 27.04
N ALA A 133 -32.66 -2.63 28.05
CA ALA A 133 -32.96 -1.94 29.31
C ALA A 133 -33.24 -0.45 29.09
N LEU A 134 -32.44 0.23 28.26
CA LEU A 134 -32.68 1.62 27.87
C LEU A 134 -33.99 1.79 27.08
N GLN A 135 -34.35 0.82 26.23
CA GLN A 135 -35.61 0.87 25.51
C GLN A 135 -36.81 0.69 26.44
N GLN A 136 -36.73 -0.21 27.41
CA GLN A 136 -37.75 -0.38 28.45
C GLN A 136 -37.89 0.89 29.30
N LEU A 137 -36.78 1.49 29.74
CA LEU A 137 -36.79 2.76 30.48
C LEU A 137 -37.38 3.92 29.67
N ARG A 138 -37.13 3.97 28.35
CA ARG A 138 -37.78 4.96 27.47
C ARG A 138 -39.28 4.72 27.33
N LEU A 139 -39.72 3.46 27.23
CA LEU A 139 -41.13 3.11 27.15
C LEU A 139 -41.86 3.37 28.47
N THR A 140 -41.23 3.10 29.62
CA THR A 140 -41.80 3.41 30.94
C THR A 140 -41.82 4.92 31.18
N ALA A 141 -40.78 5.66 30.81
CA ALA A 141 -40.77 7.13 30.84
C ALA A 141 -41.79 7.76 29.88
N LYS A 142 -42.10 7.10 28.75
CA LYS A 142 -43.17 7.53 27.82
C LYS A 142 -44.57 7.21 28.35
N SER A 143 -44.71 6.21 29.22
CA SER A 143 -45.97 5.86 29.90
C SER A 143 -46.25 6.72 31.14
N SER A 144 -45.25 7.45 31.63
CA SER A 144 -45.39 8.41 32.74
C SER A 144 -45.30 9.85 32.26
N SER A 145 -46.34 10.35 31.59
CA SER A 145 -46.75 11.76 31.74
C SER A 145 -48.12 12.03 31.14
N PRO A 146 -49.12 12.49 31.93
CA PRO A 146 -50.06 13.48 31.42
C PRO A 146 -49.40 14.88 31.51
N ALA A 147 -49.47 15.59 30.39
CA ALA A 147 -49.47 17.05 30.22
C ALA A 147 -48.71 17.95 31.23
N ALA A 148 -47.68 18.63 30.75
CA ALA A 148 -47.62 20.11 30.77
C ALA A 148 -46.46 20.60 29.90
N ALA A 149 -46.75 21.62 29.11
CA ALA A 149 -45.77 22.41 28.39
C ALA A 149 -44.93 23.21 29.37
N GLU A 150 -43.61 23.23 29.19
CA GLU A 150 -42.84 24.47 29.22
C GLU A 150 -41.49 24.27 28.55
N ARG A 151 -41.14 25.26 27.74
CA ARG A 151 -39.85 25.38 27.08
C ARG A 151 -38.81 25.64 28.15
N ASP A 152 -37.77 24.84 28.22
CA ASP A 152 -36.48 25.39 28.65
C ASP A 152 -35.34 24.77 27.85
N ASN A 153 -34.52 25.67 27.35
CA ASN A 153 -33.47 25.43 26.37
C ASN A 153 -32.21 25.09 27.16
N VAL A 154 -32.03 23.82 27.55
CA VAL A 154 -30.79 23.39 28.20
C VAL A 154 -29.74 23.10 27.13
N GLU A 155 -29.06 24.18 26.79
CA GLU A 155 -27.76 24.33 26.17
C GLU A 155 -26.88 23.06 26.24
N VAL A 156 -26.70 22.42 25.09
CA VAL A 156 -25.67 21.39 24.87
C VAL A 156 -24.33 22.10 24.81
N SER A 157 -23.76 22.45 25.96
CA SER A 157 -22.41 22.99 26.07
C SER A 157 -21.79 22.53 27.38
N LYS A 158 -21.31 21.28 27.38
CA LYS A 158 -20.27 20.74 28.27
C LYS A 158 -19.87 19.34 27.78
N VAL A 159 -19.38 19.27 26.55
CA VAL A 159 -18.43 18.23 26.14
C VAL A 159 -17.19 18.96 25.66
N ASP A 160 -16.49 19.58 26.60
CA ASP A 160 -15.12 20.00 26.38
C ASP A 160 -14.33 19.87 27.68
N ALA A 161 -13.14 19.27 27.51
CA ALA A 161 -12.10 18.92 28.47
C ALA A 161 -12.28 17.59 29.25
N PRO A 162 -11.27 16.69 29.18
CA PRO A 162 -9.85 17.04 29.28
C PRO A 162 -8.98 16.50 28.14
N LEU A 163 -8.91 17.23 27.02
CA LEU A 163 -7.86 17.07 25.99
C LEU A 163 -6.63 17.99 26.22
N GLU A 164 -6.49 18.60 27.41
CA GLU A 164 -5.39 19.53 27.72
C GLU A 164 -4.15 18.92 28.38
N LYS A 165 -4.07 17.58 28.52
CA LYS A 165 -2.86 16.93 29.09
C LYS A 165 -1.89 16.32 28.08
N MET A 166 -2.19 16.34 26.78
CA MET A 166 -1.26 15.80 25.75
C MET A 166 -0.61 16.86 24.84
N GLN A 167 -1.06 18.11 24.82
CA GLN A 167 -0.40 19.16 24.01
C GLN A 167 0.80 19.84 24.69
N LYS A 168 1.03 19.61 26.00
CA LYS A 168 2.17 20.21 26.73
C LYS A 168 3.52 19.50 26.56
N ILE A 169 3.61 18.43 25.76
CA ILE A 169 4.89 17.74 25.48
C ILE A 169 5.49 18.14 24.12
N ARG A 170 4.77 18.89 23.26
CA ARG A 170 5.29 19.37 21.95
C ARG A 170 5.92 20.78 21.97
N GLN A 171 6.23 21.33 23.14
CA GLN A 171 6.83 22.67 23.26
C GLN A 171 8.03 22.77 24.21
N LYS A 172 8.79 21.68 24.40
CA LYS A 172 10.12 21.76 25.01
C LYS A 172 11.11 20.88 24.27
N GLY A 173 11.98 21.52 23.49
CA GLY A 173 13.21 20.89 23.00
C GLY A 173 13.47 21.04 21.50
N ILE A 174 13.48 22.27 20.99
CA ILE A 174 14.50 22.62 20.00
C ILE A 174 15.66 23.17 20.83
N PHE A 175 16.74 22.39 20.87
CA PHE A 175 18.10 22.85 20.60
C PHE A 175 18.74 21.79 19.71
#